data_AF-A0A9D7TQ63-F1
#
_entry.id   AF-A0A9D7TQ63-F1
#
_cell.length_a   1.000
_cell.length_b   1.000
_cell.length_c   1.000
_cell.angle_alpha   90.00
_cell.angle_beta   90.00
_cell.angle_gamma   90.00
#
_symmetry.space_group_name_H-M   'P 1'
#
loop_
_entity.id
_entity.type
_entity.pdbx_description
1 polymer ?
#
loop_
_entity_poly.entity_id
_entity_poly.type
_entity_poly.pdbx_seq_one_letter_code
_entity_poly.pdbx_strand_id
1 'polypeptide(L)'
;MPHRISEIFKDNYHLTKSEVVQKVYREAGGSRYIASFAKFLTIINDDWKDKLIKKIFREFIELRILMYDESKTLPVRFAGSIAYYHKLYLDEVLAEYGLFTSEVVHQPIYKLIDYHINRK
;
A
#
# COMPACT_ATOMS: atom_id res chain seq x y z
N MET A 1 -5.23 16.90 0.54
CA MET A 1 -4.35 16.96 -0.64
C MET A 1 -4.13 18.43 -0.99
N PRO A 2 -2.87 18.90 -1.16
CA PRO A 2 -2.56 20.27 -1.56
C PRO A 2 -3.10 20.61 -2.95
N HIS A 3 -3.33 21.90 -3.23
CA HIS A 3 -3.88 22.37 -4.51
C HIS A 3 -3.07 21.88 -5.72
N ARG A 4 -1.75 22.09 -5.69
CA ARG A 4 -0.83 21.68 -6.75
C ARG A 4 -0.93 20.17 -7.06
N ILE A 5 -0.97 19.34 -6.03
CA ILE A 5 -1.08 17.87 -6.20
C ILE A 5 -2.46 17.48 -6.73
N SER A 6 -3.51 18.21 -6.35
CA SER A 6 -4.87 18.03 -6.86
C SER A 6 -4.97 18.31 -8.35
N GLU A 7 -4.32 19.36 -8.83
CA GLU A 7 -4.27 19.69 -10.27
C GLU A 7 -3.56 18.59 -11.06
N ILE A 8 -2.37 18.16 -10.60
CA ILE A 8 -1.63 17.05 -11.22
C ILE A 8 -2.51 15.78 -11.25
N PHE A 9 -3.24 15.48 -10.17
CA PHE A 9 -4.13 14.32 -10.13
C PHE A 9 -5.25 14.43 -11.18
N LYS A 10 -5.89 15.60 -11.30
CA LYS A 10 -6.94 15.84 -12.28
C LYS A 10 -6.42 15.68 -13.71
N ASP A 11 -5.24 16.22 -14.00
CA ASP A 11 -4.63 16.14 -15.34
C ASP A 11 -4.17 14.71 -15.68
N ASN A 12 -3.89 13.86 -14.69
CA ASN A 12 -3.53 12.46 -14.94
C ASN A 12 -4.74 11.56 -15.19
N TYR A 13 -5.85 11.80 -14.49
CA TYR A 13 -6.98 10.85 -14.45
C TYR A 13 -8.28 11.37 -15.08
N HIS A 14 -8.42 12.68 -15.33
CA HIS A 14 -9.57 13.31 -16.00
C HIS A 14 -10.94 12.85 -15.45
N LEU A 15 -11.05 12.69 -14.13
CA LEU A 15 -12.22 12.07 -13.52
C LEU A 15 -13.40 13.04 -13.39
N THR A 16 -14.60 12.56 -13.72
CA THR A 16 -15.84 13.22 -13.32
C THR A 16 -16.42 12.60 -12.05
N LYS A 17 -17.19 13.39 -11.29
CA LYS A 17 -17.86 12.90 -10.06
C LYS A 17 -18.84 11.75 -10.37
N SER A 18 -19.56 11.84 -11.48
CA SER A 18 -20.52 10.81 -11.93
C SER A 18 -19.83 9.49 -12.23
N GLU A 19 -18.69 9.51 -12.93
CA GLU A 19 -17.92 8.30 -13.25
C GLU A 19 -17.39 7.64 -11.99
N VAL A 20 -16.82 8.41 -11.06
CA VAL A 20 -16.31 7.86 -9.79
C VAL A 20 -17.43 7.20 -9.00
N VAL A 21 -18.60 7.83 -8.88
CA VAL A 21 -19.76 7.24 -8.17
C VAL A 21 -20.22 5.95 -8.85
N GLN A 22 -20.32 5.95 -10.17
CA GLN A 22 -20.72 4.76 -10.93
C GLN A 22 -19.72 3.61 -10.73
N LYS A 23 -18.42 3.87 -10.92
CA LYS A 23 -17.35 2.86 -10.81
C LYS A 23 -17.19 2.32 -9.39
N VAL A 24 -17.33 3.16 -8.37
CA VAL A 24 -17.13 2.76 -6.98
C VAL A 24 -18.34 1.99 -6.43
N TYR A 25 -19.56 2.43 -6.71
CA TYR A 25 -20.75 1.95 -6.02
C TYR A 25 -21.70 1.12 -6.88
N ARG A 26 -21.64 1.23 -8.21
CA ARG A 26 -22.64 0.63 -9.11
C ARG A 26 -22.07 -0.43 -10.05
N GLU A 27 -20.75 -0.59 -10.09
CA GLU A 27 -20.07 -1.62 -10.87
C GLU A 27 -19.34 -2.62 -9.97
N ALA A 28 -19.11 -3.82 -10.51
CA ALA A 28 -18.26 -4.80 -9.84
C ALA A 28 -16.81 -4.32 -9.79
N GLY A 29 -16.13 -4.52 -8.66
CA GLY A 29 -14.70 -4.21 -8.53
C GLY A 29 -14.39 -2.76 -8.13
N GLY A 30 -15.29 -2.06 -7.46
CA GLY A 30 -15.05 -0.71 -6.92
C GLY A 30 -13.77 -0.59 -6.08
N SER A 31 -13.44 -1.61 -5.28
CA SER A 31 -12.18 -1.65 -4.51
C SER A 31 -10.94 -1.68 -5.41
N ARG A 32 -10.99 -2.43 -6.53
CA ARG A 32 -9.91 -2.47 -7.53
C ARG A 32 -9.79 -1.14 -8.26
N TYR A 33 -10.92 -0.50 -8.58
CA TYR A 33 -10.93 0.83 -9.19
C TYR A 33 -10.25 1.85 -8.27
N ILE A 34 -10.60 1.90 -6.98
CA ILE A 34 -9.95 2.78 -6.00
C ILE A 34 -8.44 2.47 -5.89
N ALA A 35 -8.08 1.19 -5.79
CA ALA A 35 -6.68 0.77 -5.69
C ALA A 35 -5.85 1.17 -6.93
N SER A 36 -6.46 1.31 -8.10
CA SER A 36 -5.75 1.73 -9.32
C SER A 36 -5.13 3.13 -9.20
N PHE A 37 -5.71 4.01 -8.37
CA PHE A 37 -5.18 5.35 -8.11
C PHE A 37 -3.99 5.35 -7.15
N ALA A 38 -3.72 4.26 -6.43
CA ALA A 38 -2.55 4.20 -5.53
C ALA A 38 -1.23 4.40 -6.29
N LYS A 39 -1.19 4.05 -7.59
CA LYS A 39 -0.05 4.30 -8.48
C LYS A 39 0.30 5.80 -8.59
N PHE A 40 -0.67 6.69 -8.35
CA PHE A 40 -0.41 8.13 -8.30
C PHE A 40 0.66 8.51 -7.25
N LEU A 41 0.70 7.78 -6.13
CA LEU A 41 1.68 8.06 -5.08
C LEU A 41 3.10 7.73 -5.51
N THR A 42 3.32 6.93 -6.55
CA THR A 42 4.68 6.66 -7.05
C THR A 42 5.17 7.72 -8.02
N ILE A 43 4.29 8.59 -8.56
CA ILE A 43 4.67 9.62 -9.55
C ILE A 43 4.90 10.99 -8.92
N ILE A 44 4.40 11.23 -7.71
CA ILE A 44 4.54 12.52 -7.01
C ILE A 44 5.71 12.49 -6.01
N ASN A 45 6.38 13.63 -5.88
CA ASN A 45 7.41 13.86 -4.87
C ASN A 45 7.06 15.12 -4.08
N ASP A 46 6.43 14.94 -2.92
CA ASP A 46 5.91 16.02 -2.07
C ASP A 46 5.73 15.52 -0.63
N ASP A 47 6.01 16.37 0.36
CA ASP A 47 5.88 16.04 1.79
C ASP A 47 4.47 15.55 2.16
N TRP A 48 3.43 15.97 1.43
CA TRP A 48 2.08 15.47 1.65
C TRP A 48 1.96 13.97 1.38
N LYS A 49 2.64 13.45 0.34
CA LYS A 49 2.68 12.02 0.03
C LYS A 49 3.29 11.28 1.21
N ASP A 50 4.43 11.74 1.70
CA ASP A 50 5.19 11.08 2.75
C ASP A 50 4.38 11.01 4.04
N LYS A 51 3.75 12.12 4.42
CA LYS A 51 2.84 12.18 5.58
C LYS A 51 1.64 11.25 5.41
N LEU A 52 1.05 11.18 4.22
CA LEU A 52 -0.09 10.32 3.94
C LEU A 52 0.28 8.83 4.05
N ILE A 53 1.35 8.39 3.37
CA ILE A 53 1.78 6.99 3.38
C ILE A 53 2.14 6.55 4.79
N LYS A 54 2.95 7.34 5.50
CA LYS A 54 3.33 7.01 6.89
C LYS A 54 2.11 6.93 7.80
N LYS A 55 1.15 7.86 7.68
CA LYS A 55 -0.10 7.80 8.44
C LYS A 55 -0.87 6.49 8.19
N ILE A 56 -1.04 6.10 6.93
CA ILE A 56 -1.75 4.87 6.57
C ILE A 56 -1.03 3.64 7.12
N PHE A 57 0.31 3.59 7.05
CA PHE A 57 1.06 2.47 7.63
C PHE A 57 0.98 2.42 9.15
N ARG A 58 1.00 3.56 9.85
CA ARG A 58 0.77 3.60 11.32
C ARG A 58 -0.59 3.01 11.67
N GLU A 59 -1.65 3.50 11.01
CA GLU A 59 -3.00 2.98 11.21
C GLU A 59 -3.08 1.48 10.91
N PHE A 60 -2.40 1.00 9.86
CA PHE A 60 -2.33 -0.43 9.55
C PHE A 60 -1.64 -1.24 10.65
N ILE A 61 -0.48 -0.78 11.13
CA ILE A 61 0.28 -1.48 12.19
C ILE A 61 -0.53 -1.52 13.48
N GLU A 62 -1.10 -0.40 13.91
CA GLU A 62 -1.90 -0.29 15.13
C GLU A 62 -3.16 -1.15 15.07
N LEU A 63 -3.89 -1.11 13.96
CA LEU A 63 -5.18 -1.79 13.84
C LEU A 63 -5.08 -3.26 13.41
N ARG A 64 -3.97 -3.68 12.79
CA ARG A 64 -3.86 -5.01 12.16
C ARG A 64 -2.68 -5.85 12.64
N ILE A 65 -1.62 -5.25 13.17
CA ILE A 65 -0.43 -5.99 13.59
C ILE A 65 -0.35 -6.06 15.10
N LEU A 66 -0.39 -4.92 15.79
CA LEU A 66 -0.23 -4.85 17.25
C LEU A 66 -1.37 -5.48 18.03
N MET A 67 -2.49 -5.80 17.36
CA MET A 67 -3.57 -6.58 17.93
C MET A 67 -3.18 -8.04 18.24
N TYR A 68 -2.08 -8.53 17.67
CA TYR A 68 -1.52 -9.85 17.93
C TYR A 68 -0.34 -9.72 18.90
N ASP A 69 -0.41 -10.38 20.06
CA ASP A 69 0.68 -10.34 21.04
C ASP A 69 1.99 -10.92 20.48
N GLU A 70 1.87 -11.88 19.57
CA GLU A 70 2.99 -12.51 18.85
C GLU A 70 3.72 -11.55 17.93
N SER A 71 3.14 -10.39 17.59
CA SER A 71 3.82 -9.36 16.79
C SER A 71 5.14 -8.89 17.42
N LYS A 72 5.30 -9.04 18.75
CA LYS A 72 6.52 -8.67 19.48
C LYS A 72 7.62 -9.73 19.42
N THR A 73 7.28 -10.97 19.06
CA THR A 73 8.22 -12.11 19.11
C THR A 73 8.43 -12.75 17.75
N LEU A 74 7.49 -12.61 16.81
CA LEU A 74 7.56 -13.18 15.48
C LEU A 74 7.91 -12.12 14.42
N PRO A 75 8.74 -12.49 13.42
CA PRO A 75 9.08 -11.58 12.34
C PRO A 75 7.86 -11.33 11.45
N VAL A 76 7.59 -10.06 11.15
CA VAL A 76 6.51 -9.67 10.24
C VAL A 76 7.00 -9.77 8.79
N ARG A 77 6.20 -10.37 7.92
CA ARG A 77 6.44 -10.43 6.47
C ARG A 77 5.28 -9.79 5.74
N PHE A 78 5.60 -9.02 4.70
CA PHE A 78 4.60 -8.33 3.89
C PHE A 78 4.56 -8.91 2.49
N ALA A 79 3.39 -8.79 1.86
CA ALA A 79 3.22 -9.13 0.46
C ALA A 79 2.34 -8.10 -0.25
N GLY A 80 2.57 -7.92 -1.56
CA GLY A 80 1.77 -7.05 -2.41
C GLY A 80 2.49 -5.76 -2.83
N SER A 81 1.93 -5.11 -3.86
CA SER A 81 2.50 -3.94 -4.51
C SER A 81 2.69 -2.74 -3.60
N ILE A 82 1.72 -2.44 -2.73
CA ILE A 82 1.79 -1.27 -1.84
C ILE A 82 2.97 -1.37 -0.88
N ALA A 83 3.11 -2.52 -0.20
CA ALA A 83 4.24 -2.75 0.70
C ALA A 83 5.58 -2.73 -0.06
N TYR A 84 5.62 -3.27 -1.28
CA TYR A 84 6.84 -3.31 -2.10
C TYR A 84 7.28 -1.92 -2.57
N TYR A 85 6.39 -1.14 -3.21
CA TYR A 85 6.74 0.17 -3.76
C TYR A 85 6.97 1.23 -2.68
N HIS A 86 6.40 1.05 -1.49
CA HIS A 86 6.54 1.99 -0.37
C HIS A 86 7.33 1.39 0.81
N LYS A 87 8.22 0.41 0.53
CA LYS A 87 9.01 -0.29 1.54
C LYS A 87 9.79 0.66 2.46
N LEU A 88 10.38 1.73 1.91
CA LEU A 88 11.12 2.70 2.72
C LEU A 88 10.25 3.30 3.83
N TYR A 89 9.06 3.78 3.49
CA TYR A 89 8.11 4.32 4.47
C TYR A 89 7.60 3.25 5.42
N LEU A 90 7.39 2.01 4.94
CA LEU A 90 6.97 0.90 5.76
C LEU A 90 8.01 0.56 6.82
N ASP A 91 9.29 0.45 6.44
CA ASP A 91 10.39 0.15 7.35
C ASP A 91 10.55 1.26 8.41
N GLU A 92 10.49 2.52 7.98
CA GLU A 92 10.55 3.67 8.89
C GLU A 92 9.43 3.60 9.95
N VAL A 93 8.20 3.35 9.52
CA VAL A 93 7.07 3.28 10.45
C VAL A 93 7.15 2.03 11.34
N LEU A 94 7.55 0.87 10.81
CA LEU A 94 7.73 -0.34 11.63
C LEU A 94 8.74 -0.10 12.77
N ALA A 95 9.83 0.61 12.48
CA ALA A 95 10.84 0.94 13.47
C ALA A 95 10.29 1.82 14.61
N GLU A 96 9.31 2.69 14.35
CA GLU A 96 8.61 3.49 15.39
C GLU A 96 7.92 2.60 16.44
N TYR A 97 7.51 1.38 16.07
CA TYR A 97 6.87 0.41 16.95
C TYR A 97 7.81 -0.72 17.41
N GLY A 98 9.12 -0.61 17.17
CA GLY A 98 10.09 -1.66 17.47
C GLY A 98 9.91 -2.93 16.64
N LEU A 99 9.21 -2.84 15.51
CA LEU A 99 9.01 -3.92 14.57
C LEU A 99 10.02 -3.82 13.42
N PHE A 100 10.29 -4.94 12.78
CA PHE A 100 11.02 -4.98 11.52
C PHE A 100 10.38 -6.00 10.59
N THR A 101 10.51 -5.76 9.29
CA THR A 101 10.11 -6.77 8.29
C THR A 101 11.31 -7.53 7.77
N SER A 102 11.23 -8.86 7.81
CA SER A 102 12.27 -9.72 7.23
C SER A 102 12.18 -9.82 5.71
N GLU A 103 10.99 -9.59 5.15
CA GLU A 103 10.74 -9.78 3.72
C GLU A 103 9.48 -9.06 3.26
N VAL A 104 9.59 -8.43 2.07
CA VAL A 104 8.46 -7.86 1.35
C VAL A 104 8.37 -8.51 -0.04
N VAL A 105 7.35 -9.33 -0.26
CA VAL A 105 7.15 -10.09 -1.51
C VAL A 105 6.25 -9.31 -2.46
N HIS A 106 6.76 -8.90 -3.62
CA HIS A 106 5.95 -8.13 -4.58
C HIS A 106 4.76 -8.93 -5.12
N GLN A 107 5.02 -10.08 -5.74
CA GLN A 107 4.01 -10.98 -6.30
C GLN A 107 4.20 -12.37 -5.69
N PRO A 108 3.35 -12.80 -4.73
CA PRO A 108 3.49 -14.09 -4.05
C PRO A 108 3.53 -15.30 -4.99
N ILE A 109 2.94 -15.19 -6.18
CA ILE A 109 2.90 -16.27 -7.17
C ILE A 109 4.30 -16.74 -7.58
N TYR A 110 5.31 -15.86 -7.67
CA TYR A 110 6.66 -16.29 -8.04
C TYR A 110 7.28 -17.18 -6.98
N LYS A 111 7.09 -16.86 -5.70
CA LYS A 111 7.55 -17.73 -4.61
C LYS A 111 6.85 -19.08 -4.59
N LEU A 112 5.57 -19.10 -4.94
CA LEU A 112 4.83 -20.36 -5.09
C LEU A 112 5.37 -21.18 -6.25
N ILE A 113 5.67 -20.56 -7.39
CA ILE A 113 6.29 -21.23 -8.54
C ILE A 113 7.64 -21.82 -8.14
N ASP A 114 8.52 -21.03 -7.52
CA ASP A 114 9.84 -21.47 -7.06
C ASP A 114 9.74 -22.65 -6.10
N TYR A 115 8.77 -22.63 -5.19
CA TYR A 115 8.55 -23.72 -4.26
C TYR A 115 8.17 -25.04 -4.95
N HIS A 116 7.35 -24.99 -5.99
CA HIS A 116 6.92 -26.19 -6.71
C HIS A 116 7.96 -26.68 -7.72
N ILE A 117 8.78 -25.79 -8.30
CA ILE A 117 9.87 -26.16 -9.22
C ILE A 117 11.06 -26.75 -8.46
N ASN A 118 11.41 -26.19 -7.29
CA ASN A 118 12.59 -26.61 -6.53
C ASN A 118 12.31 -27.73 -5.52
N ARG A 119 11.05 -28.17 -5.40
CA ARG A 119 10.70 -29.43 -4.70
C ARG A 119 11.16 -30.62 -5.53
N LYS A 120 12.41 -31.04 -5.32
CA LYS A 120 12.82 -32.43 -5.53
C LYS A 120 12.48 -33.26 -4.30
#